data_AF-A0A257RSW7-F1
#
_entry.id   AF-A0A257RSW7-F1
#
_cell.length_a   1.000
_cell.length_b   1.000
_cell.length_c   1.000
_cell.angle_alpha   90.00
_cell.angle_beta   90.00
_cell.angle_gamma   90.00
#
_symmetry.space_group_name_H-M   'P 1'
#
loop_
_entity.id
_entity.type
_entity.pdbx_description
1 polymer ?
#
loop_
_entity_poly.entity_id
_entity_poly.type
_entity_poly.pdbx_seq_one_letter_code
_entity_poly.pdbx_strand_id
1 'polypeptide(L)' 'MAVSDPDLLEGAALMARLEGVDACPEGGAVVAAVRALLGRGTLARDDRVVVFNTGAGVLYGRDFK' A
#
# COMPACT_ATOMS: atom_id res chain seq x y z
N MET A 1 -2.50 -6.83 -11.15
CA MET A 1 -3.07 -5.59 -11.74
C MET A 1 -2.05 -4.47 -11.58
N ALA A 2 -2.04 -3.48 -12.48
CA ALA A 2 -1.22 -2.29 -12.30
C ALA A 2 -1.92 -1.29 -11.37
N VAL A 3 -1.14 -0.50 -10.63
CA VAL A 3 -1.57 0.67 -9.86
C VAL A 3 -0.74 1.86 -10.32
N SER A 4 -1.25 3.07 -10.11
CA SER A 4 -0.51 4.28 -10.48
C SER A 4 0.52 4.65 -9.39
N ASP A 5 1.55 5.41 -9.77
CA ASP A 5 2.52 5.94 -8.81
C ASP A 5 1.87 6.80 -7.71
N PRO A 6 0.88 7.66 -7.99
CA PRO A 6 0.15 8.33 -6.92
C PRO A 6 -0.57 7.37 -5.96
N ASP A 7 -1.18 6.29 -6.46
CA ASP A 7 -1.92 5.35 -5.63
C ASP A 7 -1.00 4.56 -4.69
N LEU A 8 0.17 4.15 -5.16
CA LEU A 8 1.12 3.42 -4.32
C LEU A 8 1.73 4.33 -3.25
N LEU A 9 1.99 5.61 -3.55
CA LEU A 9 2.46 6.59 -2.57
C LEU A 9 1.39 6.85 -1.50
N GLU A 10 0.13 7.02 -1.91
CA GLU A 10 -1.00 7.13 -0.98
C GLU A 10 -1.15 5.85 -0.12
N GLY A 11 -0.96 4.67 -0.71
CA GLY A 11 -0.96 3.41 0.02
C GLY A 11 0.12 3.33 1.11
N ALA A 12 1.33 3.81 0.81
CA ALA A 12 2.42 3.88 1.78
C ALA A 12 2.12 4.91 2.88
N ALA A 13 1.61 6.09 2.51
CA ALA A 13 1.21 7.14 3.45
C ALA A 13 0.11 6.68 4.41
N LEU A 14 -0.86 5.90 3.93
CA LEU A 14 -1.92 5.33 4.75
C LEU A 14 -1.38 4.37 5.82
N MET A 15 -0.43 3.49 5.46
CA MET A 15 0.21 2.60 6.43
C MET A 15 0.94 3.39 7.52
N ALA A 16 1.64 4.46 7.16
CA ALA A 16 2.31 5.31 8.13
C ALA A 16 1.31 6.03 9.04
N ARG A 17 0.23 6.57 8.47
CA ARG A 17 -0.76 7.38 9.19
C ARG A 17 -1.65 6.57 10.12
N LEU A 18 -2.07 5.37 9.70
CA LEU A 18 -3.08 4.58 10.41
C LEU A 18 -2.44 3.50 11.29
N GLU A 19 -1.33 2.91 10.85
CA GLU A 19 -0.71 1.76 11.50
C GLU A 19 0.69 2.07 12.07
N GLY A 20 1.24 3.26 11.79
CA GLY A 20 2.59 3.63 12.21
C GLY A 20 3.70 2.87 11.46
N VAL A 21 3.39 2.28 10.31
CA VAL A 21 4.35 1.51 9.50
C VAL A 21 4.91 2.39 8.39
N ASP A 22 6.19 2.78 8.52
CA ASP A 22 6.93 3.47 7.45
C ASP A 22 7.35 2.46 6.36
N ALA A 23 6.39 2.10 5.50
CA ALA A 23 6.55 1.11 4.44
C ALA A 23 7.19 1.70 3.17
N CYS A 24 7.77 0.84 2.33
CA CYS A 24 8.25 1.25 1.02
C CYS A 24 7.09 1.52 0.05
N PRO A 25 7.33 2.24 -1.06
CA PRO A 25 6.33 2.48 -2.11
C PRO A 25 5.73 1.18 -2.66
N GLU A 26 6.50 0.11 -2.78
CA GLU A 26 6.04 -1.21 -3.26
C GLU A 26 5.07 -1.86 -2.26
N GLY A 27 5.29 -1.68 -0.95
CA GLY A 27 4.31 -2.06 0.07
C GLY A 27 3.01 -1.26 -0.07
N GLY A 28 3.14 0.04 -0.34
CA GLY A 28 2.02 0.92 -0.66
C GLY A 28 1.23 0.49 -1.90
N ALA A 29 1.92 -0.02 -2.93
CA ALA A 29 1.28 -0.53 -4.14
C ALA A 29 0.35 -1.72 -3.84
N VAL A 30 0.75 -2.61 -2.92
CA VAL A 30 -0.08 -3.74 -2.52
C VAL A 30 -1.30 -3.27 -1.73
N VAL A 31 -1.15 -2.28 -0.85
CA VAL A 31 -2.30 -1.67 -0.14
C VAL A 31 -3.29 -1.04 -1.13
N ALA A 32 -2.78 -0.30 -2.12
CA ALA A 32 -3.61 0.27 -3.18
C ALA A 32 -4.35 -0.82 -3.98
N ALA A 33 -3.65 -1.89 -4.36
CA ALA A 33 -4.24 -3.01 -5.07
C ALA A 33 -5.33 -3.71 -4.24
N VAL A 34 -5.11 -3.95 -2.94
CA VAL A 34 -6.11 -4.56 -2.04
C VAL A 34 -7.37 -3.71 -1.98
N ARG A 35 -7.24 -2.38 -1.80
CA ARG A 35 -8.39 -1.46 -1.79
C ARG A 35 -9.16 -1.49 -3.11
N ALA A 36 -8.44 -1.52 -4.24
CA ALA A 36 -9.05 -1.58 -5.56
C ALA A 36 -9.76 -2.92 -5.81
N LEU A 37 -9.15 -4.05 -5.42
CA LEU A 37 -9.74 -5.39 -5.56
C LEU A 37 -10.96 -5.56 -4.65
N LEU A 38 -10.94 -4.97 -3.45
CA LEU A 38 -12.08 -4.92 -2.55
C LEU A 38 -13.24 -4.11 -3.14
N GLY A 39 -12.95 -2.93 -3.72
CA GLY A 39 -13.95 -2.10 -4.41
C GLY A 39 -14.55 -2.76 -5.65
N ARG A 40 -13.79 -3.66 -6.31
CA ARG A 40 -14.24 -4.48 -7.44
C ARG A 40 -14.99 -5.75 -7.03
N GLY A 41 -15.05 -6.07 -5.73
CA GLY A 41 -15.62 -7.31 -5.22
C GLY A 41 -14.80 -8.56 -5.56
N THR A 42 -13.55 -8.41 -6.00
CA THR A 42 -12.64 -9.55 -6.23
C THR A 42 -12.12 -10.11 -4.91
N LEU A 43 -11.94 -9.25 -3.90
CA LEU A 43 -11.74 -9.65 -2.52
C LEU A 43 -13.04 -9.43 -1.74
N ALA A 44 -13.38 -10.35 -0.85
CA ALA A 44 -14.48 -10.20 0.10
C ALA A 44 -14.07 -9.32 1.28
N ARG A 45 -15.06 -8.75 1.98
CA ARG A 45 -14.82 -7.87 3.15
C ARG A 45 -14.20 -8.60 4.35
N ASP A 46 -14.39 -9.90 4.41
CA ASP A 46 -13.94 -10.81 5.46
C ASP A 46 -12.73 -11.67 5.04
N ASP A 47 -12.20 -11.47 3.83
CA ASP A 47 -10.96 -12.11 3.41
C ASP A 47 -9.79 -11.69 4.30
N ARG A 48 -8.95 -12.66 4.66
CA ARG A 48 -7.69 -12.40 5.35
C ARG A 48 -6.57 -12.21 4.34
N VAL A 49 -6.03 -11.00 4.30
CA VAL A 49 -4.98 -10.61 3.36
C VAL A 49 -3.66 -10.37 4.10
N VAL A 50 -2.56 -10.90 3.55
CA VAL A 50 -1.21 -10.60 4.01
C VAL A 50 -0.54 -9.69 2.99
N VAL A 51 -0.16 -8.49 3.41
CA VAL A 51 0.62 -7.56 2.61
C VAL A 51 2.10 -7.76 2.92
N PHE A 52 2.86 -8.18 1.91
CA PHE A 52 4.31 -8.29 2.01
C PHE A 52 4.96 -6.94 1.68
N ASN A 53 5.19 -6.13 2.71
CA ASN A 53 6.05 -4.96 2.59
C ASN A 53 7.51 -5.41 2.49
N THR A 54 8.16 -5.12 1.36
CA THR A 54 9.49 -5.67 1.04
C THR A 54 10.65 -4.78 1.51
N GLY A 55 10.38 -3.54 1.92
CA GLY A 55 11.40 -2.59 2.35
C GLY A 55 10.86 -1.52 3.31
N ALA A 56 11.76 -0.74 3.89
CA ALA A 56 11.39 0.37 4.78
C ALA A 56 11.29 1.68 4.00
N GLY A 57 10.31 2.52 4.34
CA GLY A 57 10.09 3.83 3.73
C GLY A 57 11.27 4.79 3.91
N VAL A 58 12.04 4.66 4.99
CA VAL A 58 13.26 5.44 5.24
C VAL A 58 14.35 5.27 4.17
N LEU A 59 14.30 4.18 3.39
CA LEU A 59 15.23 3.98 2.27
C LEU A 59 14.90 4.87 1.07
N TYR A 60 13.72 5.49 1.07
CA TYR A 60 13.24 6.38 0.03
C TYR A 60 13.33 7.82 0.54
N GLY A 61 13.91 8.69 -0.30
CA GLY A 61 14.14 10.09 0.03
C GLY A 61 12.83 10.86 0.23
N ARG A 62 12.95 12.13 0.63
CA ARG A 62 11.80 13.01 0.90
C ARG A 62 10.92 13.22 -0.35
N ASP A 63 11.49 13.05 -1.54
CA ASP A 63 10.81 13.21 -2.84
C ASP A 63 9.84 12.04 -3.17
N PHE A 64 9.85 10.98 -2.35
CA PHE A 64 8.99 9.80 -2.46
C PHE A 64 7.93 9.72 -1.34
N LYS A 65 7.71 10.82 -0.60
CA LYS A 65 6.71 10.91 0.48
C LYS A 65 5.68 12.00 0.22
#